data_AF-U5VZC4-F1
#
_entry.id   AF-U5VZC4-F1
#
_cell.length_a   1.000
_cell.length_b   1.000
_cell.length_c   1.000
_cell.angle_alpha   90.00
_cell.angle_beta   90.00
_cell.angle_gamma   90.00
#
_symmetry.space_group_name_H-M   'P 1'
#
loop_
_entity.id
_entity.type
_entity.pdbx_description
1 polymer ?
#
loop_
_entity_poly.entity_id
_entity_poly.type
_entity_poly.pdbx_seq_one_letter_code
_entity_poly.pdbx_strand_id
1 'polypeptide(L)'
;MGPVEVRAPDGSVLAGEPRRLAVLAALAVDAGRVVQATTLIDRVWGDDPPGQAARTLGTYVTRIRRMLEQSGDSSVTVVSQAGGYRLTAGHDQVDLFRFRDLVVGARAPSITPERRVELLRQSVSLHRGDPLTGVSGAWATRTREQLAGELLTARAEWAEAELAVGNTTVVLAPLTALVDANPLVEPLVVTLVRALVAAGRPTEALERCRLHQQRLADGYGTDPSPQLKALYESVLRGDQRPAAVAERSQVPAAVAVLEPERPLPAPAVPSRRRRRYVMAAVGVCATLAGALGAVVVSRPPDRITETRFTVTEDFSGTALTPMQWAANQAERENGSSWSPGAVRVGGGEVQISGTGRNPTGAGNVGGAVCWCLDGGIVRTYGVWEVRARFDVGTGYAPALGLYSGVDEDTPGWGFMTMGRFDDGERRVMYPVVRGAGAEPVDGSPVAGDFTDWNTFSIEWRADFVAISLNGVVVLDTRKLPGPVSIPTVPMFLYVQIIPGPEGPVPAPNQETPSRVAAHVDWARYTS
;
A
#
# COMPACT_ATOMS: atom_id res chain seq x y z
N MET A 1 -17.81 -6.44 -2.45
CA MET A 1 -16.89 -5.52 -3.18
C MET A 1 -16.57 -4.30 -2.30
N GLY A 2 -15.84 -4.53 -1.20
CA GLY A 2 -15.69 -3.60 -0.08
C GLY A 2 -15.74 -4.36 1.26
N PRO A 3 -16.12 -3.69 2.37
CA PRO A 3 -16.43 -4.36 3.63
C PRO A 3 -17.47 -5.46 3.48
N VAL A 4 -17.31 -6.54 4.24
CA VAL A 4 -18.26 -7.67 4.24
C VAL A 4 -19.49 -7.26 5.04
N GLU A 5 -20.62 -7.14 4.37
CA GLU A 5 -21.86 -6.62 4.92
C GLU A 5 -23.05 -7.40 4.36
N VAL A 6 -24.12 -7.54 5.14
CA VAL A 6 -25.45 -7.90 4.65
C VAL A 6 -26.31 -6.65 4.68
N ARG A 7 -27.02 -6.37 3.59
CA ARG A 7 -27.97 -5.26 3.49
C ARG A 7 -29.37 -5.83 3.39
N ALA A 8 -30.25 -5.41 4.28
CA ALA A 8 -31.67 -5.73 4.19
C ALA A 8 -32.34 -4.90 3.09
N PRO A 9 -33.53 -5.28 2.60
CA PRO A 9 -34.26 -4.55 1.57
C PRO A 9 -34.60 -3.10 1.95
N ASP A 10 -34.67 -2.79 3.25
CA ASP A 10 -34.87 -1.43 3.78
C ASP A 10 -33.57 -0.58 3.78
N GLY A 11 -32.45 -1.15 3.35
CA GLY A 11 -31.14 -0.50 3.27
C GLY A 11 -30.30 -0.59 4.55
N SER A 12 -30.83 -1.17 5.63
CA SER A 12 -30.08 -1.35 6.89
C SER A 12 -28.91 -2.32 6.71
N VAL A 13 -27.78 -2.00 7.35
CA VAL A 13 -26.57 -2.84 7.31
C VAL A 13 -26.51 -3.70 8.56
N LEU A 14 -26.54 -5.01 8.37
CA LEU A 14 -26.40 -5.98 9.45
C LEU A 14 -24.92 -6.27 9.66
N ALA A 15 -24.34 -5.61 10.67
CA ALA A 15 -22.96 -5.83 11.06
C ALA A 15 -22.78 -7.16 11.79
N GLY A 16 -21.57 -7.73 11.71
CA GLY A 16 -21.23 -8.93 12.45
C GLY A 16 -19.81 -8.97 12.95
N GLU A 17 -19.58 -9.85 13.91
CA GLU A 17 -18.25 -10.16 14.42
C GLU A 17 -17.31 -10.57 13.26
N PRO A 18 -16.03 -10.15 13.24
CA PRO A 18 -15.10 -10.41 12.14
C PRO A 18 -15.05 -11.87 11.69
N ARG A 19 -15.01 -12.83 12.63
CA ARG A 19 -14.98 -14.28 12.31
C ARG A 19 -16.29 -14.78 11.69
N ARG A 20 -17.44 -14.21 12.07
CA ARG A 20 -18.73 -14.51 11.44
C ARG A 20 -18.76 -13.97 10.00
N LEU A 21 -18.25 -12.76 9.78
CA LEU A 21 -18.13 -12.16 8.46
C LEU A 21 -17.16 -12.92 7.56
N ALA A 22 -16.08 -13.48 8.11
CA ALA A 22 -15.16 -14.35 7.38
C ALA A 22 -15.84 -15.61 6.83
N VAL A 23 -16.65 -16.30 7.65
CA VAL A 23 -17.45 -17.47 7.21
C VAL A 23 -18.46 -17.07 6.13
N LEU A 24 -19.15 -15.94 6.32
CA LEU A 24 -20.10 -15.43 5.33
C LEU A 24 -19.40 -15.09 4.01
N ALA A 25 -18.25 -14.41 4.05
CA ALA A 25 -17.46 -14.08 2.87
C ALA A 25 -17.01 -15.34 2.12
N ALA A 26 -16.51 -16.34 2.85
CA ALA A 26 -16.07 -17.61 2.26
C ALA A 26 -17.22 -18.36 1.55
N LEU A 27 -18.46 -18.21 2.02
CA LEU A 27 -19.65 -18.72 1.36
C LEU A 27 -20.11 -17.82 0.19
N ALA A 28 -20.05 -16.50 0.35
CA ALA A 28 -20.51 -15.54 -0.64
C ALA A 28 -19.64 -15.51 -1.90
N VAL A 29 -18.33 -15.77 -1.78
CA VAL A 29 -17.42 -15.91 -2.94
C VAL A 29 -17.81 -17.10 -3.84
N ASP A 30 -18.40 -18.14 -3.24
CA ASP A 30 -18.86 -19.36 -3.91
C ASP A 30 -20.40 -19.50 -3.84
N ALA A 31 -21.13 -18.37 -3.83
CA ALA A 31 -22.59 -18.39 -3.73
C ALA A 31 -23.20 -19.28 -4.82
N GLY A 32 -24.25 -20.03 -4.45
CA GLY A 32 -24.86 -21.03 -5.33
C GLY A 32 -24.11 -22.37 -5.40
N ARG A 33 -22.92 -22.51 -4.81
CA ARG A 33 -22.15 -23.77 -4.76
C ARG A 33 -21.99 -24.29 -3.33
N VAL A 34 -21.80 -25.60 -3.19
CA VAL A 34 -21.49 -26.23 -1.90
C VAL A 34 -20.01 -26.05 -1.60
N VAL A 35 -19.68 -25.43 -0.47
CA VAL A 35 -18.31 -25.34 0.07
C VAL A 35 -18.16 -26.33 1.20
N GLN A 36 -17.16 -27.20 1.10
CA GLN A 36 -16.91 -28.23 2.11
C GLN A 36 -16.55 -27.60 3.47
N ALA A 37 -16.98 -28.23 4.57
CA ALA A 37 -16.72 -27.71 5.91
C ALA A 37 -15.22 -27.56 6.20
N THR A 38 -14.39 -28.49 5.71
CA THR A 38 -12.93 -28.44 5.82
C THR A 38 -12.35 -27.24 5.06
N THR A 39 -12.85 -26.94 3.86
CA THR A 39 -12.45 -25.75 3.09
C THR A 39 -12.87 -24.47 3.78
N LEU A 40 -14.08 -24.39 4.34
CA LEU A 40 -14.49 -23.22 5.12
C LEU A 40 -13.61 -23.04 6.36
N ILE A 41 -13.20 -24.15 6.99
CA ILE A 41 -12.29 -24.10 8.13
C ILE A 41 -10.93 -23.53 7.72
N ASP A 42 -10.33 -24.08 6.68
CA ASP A 42 -9.05 -23.62 6.13
C ASP A 42 -9.10 -22.14 5.73
N ARG A 43 -10.16 -21.70 5.06
CA ARG A 43 -10.30 -20.30 4.61
C ARG A 43 -10.42 -19.31 5.76
N VAL A 44 -11.05 -19.69 6.86
CA VAL A 44 -11.34 -18.80 7.99
C VAL A 44 -10.25 -18.83 9.06
N TRP A 45 -9.65 -19.99 9.31
CA TRP A 45 -8.67 -20.19 10.39
C TRP A 45 -7.27 -20.52 9.89
N GLY A 46 -7.10 -20.94 8.64
CA GLY A 46 -5.80 -21.38 8.10
C GLY A 46 -5.19 -22.48 8.96
N ASP A 47 -3.93 -22.28 9.34
CA ASP A 47 -3.13 -23.23 10.11
C ASP A 47 -3.47 -23.25 11.62
N ASP A 48 -4.31 -22.34 12.12
CA ASP A 48 -4.70 -22.26 13.55
C ASP A 48 -6.22 -22.46 13.78
N PRO A 49 -6.78 -23.63 13.43
CA PRO A 49 -8.18 -23.93 13.68
C PRO A 49 -8.43 -24.18 15.18
N PRO A 50 -9.58 -23.75 15.72
CA PRO A 50 -9.92 -24.06 17.11
C PRO A 50 -10.11 -25.58 17.29
N GLY A 51 -9.83 -26.10 18.49
CA GLY A 51 -9.86 -27.55 18.78
C GLY A 51 -11.19 -28.25 18.46
N GLN A 52 -12.30 -27.51 18.32
CA GLN A 52 -13.58 -28.01 17.81
C GLN A 52 -14.07 -27.19 16.61
N ALA A 53 -13.23 -27.05 15.57
CA ALA A 53 -13.49 -26.22 14.39
C ALA A 53 -14.82 -26.51 13.69
N ALA A 54 -15.18 -27.78 13.49
CA ALA A 54 -16.45 -28.13 12.87
C ALA A 54 -17.68 -27.66 13.68
N ARG A 55 -17.65 -27.82 15.02
CA ARG A 55 -18.71 -27.35 15.92
C ARG A 55 -18.78 -25.82 15.95
N THR A 56 -17.61 -25.18 15.96
CA THR A 56 -17.47 -23.72 15.93
C THR A 56 -18.04 -23.14 14.62
N LEU A 57 -17.69 -23.75 13.48
CA LEU A 57 -18.25 -23.40 12.18
C LEU A 57 -19.77 -23.53 12.16
N GLY A 58 -20.32 -24.64 12.66
CA GLY A 58 -21.77 -24.82 12.77
C GLY A 58 -22.45 -23.71 13.58
N THR A 59 -21.82 -23.26 14.67
CA THR A 59 -22.32 -22.13 15.49
C THR A 59 -22.37 -20.83 14.70
N TYR A 60 -21.31 -20.52 13.93
CA TYR A 60 -21.31 -19.35 13.06
C TYR A 60 -22.36 -19.44 11.96
N VAL A 61 -22.53 -20.60 11.33
CA VAL A 61 -23.57 -20.81 10.30
C VAL A 61 -24.96 -20.57 10.88
N THR A 62 -25.27 -21.09 12.07
CA THR A 62 -26.57 -20.84 12.73
C THR A 62 -26.79 -19.35 12.98
N ARG A 63 -25.76 -18.61 13.42
CA ARG A 63 -25.84 -17.15 13.61
C ARG A 63 -26.01 -16.40 12.28
N ILE A 64 -25.36 -16.86 11.21
CA ILE A 64 -25.52 -16.30 9.86
C ILE A 64 -26.96 -16.52 9.37
N ARG A 65 -27.51 -17.73 9.52
CA ARG A 65 -28.92 -18.02 9.17
C ARG A 65 -29.88 -17.05 9.84
N ARG A 66 -29.75 -16.89 11.16
CA ARG A 66 -30.57 -15.94 11.92
C ARG A 66 -30.41 -14.49 11.43
N MET A 67 -29.19 -14.08 11.09
CA MET A 67 -28.93 -12.74 10.55
C MET A 67 -29.57 -12.55 9.17
N LEU A 68 -29.55 -13.56 8.31
CA LEU A 68 -30.21 -13.53 7.00
C LEU A 68 -31.73 -13.53 7.14
N GLU A 69 -32.29 -14.33 8.04
CA GLU A 69 -33.73 -14.31 8.35
C GLU A 69 -34.19 -12.92 8.85
N GLN A 70 -33.38 -12.28 9.69
CA GLN A 70 -33.64 -10.92 10.19
C GLN A 70 -33.60 -9.85 9.10
N SER A 71 -32.93 -10.10 7.96
CA SER A 71 -32.94 -9.17 6.83
C SER A 71 -34.31 -9.07 6.15
N GLY A 72 -35.22 -10.02 6.38
CA GLY A 72 -36.56 -10.04 5.79
C GLY A 72 -36.61 -10.57 4.35
N ASP A 73 -35.47 -10.98 3.77
CA ASP A 73 -35.42 -11.62 2.45
C ASP A 73 -35.24 -13.14 2.59
N SER A 74 -36.33 -13.88 2.43
CA SER A 74 -36.33 -15.35 2.52
C SER A 74 -35.64 -16.06 1.37
N SER A 75 -35.28 -15.34 0.29
CA SER A 75 -34.58 -15.93 -0.85
C SER A 75 -33.08 -16.12 -0.61
N VAL A 76 -32.52 -15.46 0.41
CA VAL A 76 -31.11 -15.57 0.81
C VAL A 76 -30.97 -16.41 2.08
N THR A 77 -30.36 -17.59 1.97
CA THR A 77 -30.17 -18.48 3.13
C THR A 77 -28.96 -19.40 2.99
N VAL A 78 -28.49 -19.96 4.10
CA VAL A 78 -27.39 -20.96 4.10
C VAL A 78 -27.97 -22.35 4.33
N VAL A 79 -27.82 -23.25 3.37
CA VAL A 79 -28.25 -24.66 3.49
C VAL A 79 -27.07 -25.57 3.82
N SER A 80 -27.31 -26.58 4.66
CA SER A 80 -26.33 -27.64 4.92
C SER A 80 -26.53 -28.73 3.88
N GLN A 81 -25.50 -29.04 3.09
CA GLN A 81 -25.60 -29.98 1.98
C GLN A 81 -24.27 -30.70 1.76
N ALA A 82 -24.31 -32.02 1.57
CA ALA A 82 -23.15 -32.86 1.20
C ALA A 82 -21.87 -32.62 2.03
N GLY A 83 -22.01 -32.57 3.37
CA GLY A 83 -20.87 -32.38 4.28
C GLY A 83 -20.33 -30.94 4.36
N GLY A 84 -20.98 -30.00 3.65
CA GLY A 84 -20.61 -28.59 3.63
C GLY A 84 -21.83 -27.67 3.77
N TYR A 85 -21.62 -26.44 3.33
CA TYR A 85 -22.62 -25.39 3.36
C TYR A 85 -22.68 -24.68 2.01
N ARG A 86 -23.88 -24.25 1.62
CA ARG A 86 -24.13 -23.47 0.41
C ARG A 86 -24.90 -22.21 0.80
N LEU A 87 -24.41 -21.05 0.39
CA LEU A 87 -25.23 -19.83 0.37
C LEU A 87 -26.12 -19.88 -0.87
N THR A 88 -27.43 -19.95 -0.66
CA THR A 88 -28.44 -19.77 -1.70
C THR A 88 -28.74 -18.29 -1.79
N ALA A 89 -28.41 -17.67 -2.92
CA ALA A 89 -28.70 -16.28 -3.25
C ALA A 89 -28.72 -16.16 -4.78
N GLY A 90 -29.51 -15.23 -5.31
CA GLY A 90 -29.43 -14.78 -6.69
C GLY A 90 -28.10 -14.09 -6.98
N HIS A 91 -27.65 -14.12 -8.23
CA HIS A 91 -26.40 -13.47 -8.64
C HIS A 91 -26.42 -11.95 -8.42
N ASP A 92 -27.59 -11.32 -8.55
CA ASP A 92 -27.81 -9.89 -8.33
C ASP A 92 -27.80 -9.50 -6.85
N GLN A 93 -28.02 -10.47 -5.95
CA GLN A 93 -28.01 -10.28 -4.50
C GLN A 93 -26.60 -10.33 -3.89
N VAL A 94 -25.59 -10.74 -4.65
CA VAL A 94 -24.18 -10.74 -4.23
C VAL A 94 -23.40 -9.80 -5.15
N ASP A 95 -22.86 -8.71 -4.58
CA ASP A 95 -22.23 -7.64 -5.35
C ASP A 95 -21.08 -8.13 -6.26
N LEU A 96 -20.35 -9.16 -5.85
CA LEU A 96 -19.31 -9.81 -6.66
C LEU A 96 -19.87 -10.46 -7.93
N PHE A 97 -20.96 -11.22 -7.82
CA PHE A 97 -21.57 -11.89 -8.98
C PHE A 97 -22.24 -10.87 -9.90
N ARG A 98 -22.94 -9.89 -9.33
CA ARG A 98 -23.49 -8.76 -10.08
C ARG A 98 -22.40 -8.00 -10.85
N PHE A 99 -21.26 -7.72 -10.21
CA PHE A 99 -20.11 -7.10 -10.87
C PHE A 99 -19.64 -7.91 -12.08
N ARG A 100 -19.45 -9.23 -11.91
CA ARG A 100 -19.00 -10.12 -13.00
C ARG A 100 -20.02 -10.21 -14.12
N ASP A 101 -21.30 -10.33 -13.80
CA ASP A 101 -22.38 -10.41 -14.81
C ASP A 101 -22.49 -9.10 -15.62
N LEU A 102 -22.33 -7.94 -14.97
CA LEU A 102 -22.27 -6.64 -15.67
C LEU A 102 -21.08 -6.55 -16.63
N VAL A 103 -19.89 -7.01 -16.21
CA VAL A 103 -18.69 -7.04 -17.06
C VAL A 103 -18.87 -8.01 -18.24
N VAL A 104 -19.43 -9.19 -18.00
CA VAL A 104 -19.74 -10.16 -19.06
C VAL A 104 -20.75 -9.57 -20.05
N GLY A 105 -21.82 -8.94 -19.55
CA GLY A 105 -22.81 -8.26 -20.37
C GLY A 105 -22.20 -7.14 -21.23
N ALA A 106 -21.27 -6.37 -20.66
CA ALA A 106 -20.55 -5.31 -21.38
C ALA A 106 -19.69 -5.82 -22.54
N ARG A 107 -19.32 -7.10 -22.54
CA ARG A 107 -18.50 -7.77 -23.57
C ARG A 107 -19.35 -8.52 -24.61
N ALA A 108 -20.68 -8.43 -24.54
CA ALA A 108 -21.55 -9.10 -25.50
C ALA A 108 -21.32 -8.59 -26.95
N PRO A 109 -21.25 -9.46 -27.98
CA PRO A 109 -20.86 -9.05 -29.34
C PRO A 109 -21.74 -7.99 -30.02
N SER A 110 -22.99 -7.82 -29.59
CA SER A 110 -23.98 -6.92 -30.23
C SER A 110 -24.44 -5.79 -29.29
N ILE A 111 -23.67 -5.48 -28.25
CA ILE A 111 -23.97 -4.38 -27.34
C ILE A 111 -23.68 -3.02 -27.99
N THR A 112 -24.55 -2.03 -27.79
CA THR A 112 -24.28 -0.66 -28.23
C THR A 112 -23.20 0.01 -27.35
N PRO A 113 -22.43 0.98 -27.87
CA PRO A 113 -21.44 1.71 -27.08
C PRO A 113 -22.02 2.31 -25.79
N GLU A 114 -23.21 2.90 -25.87
CA GLU A 114 -23.90 3.54 -24.74
C GLU A 114 -24.25 2.50 -23.68
N ARG A 115 -24.79 1.34 -24.11
CA ARG A 115 -25.14 0.27 -23.19
C ARG A 115 -23.92 -0.36 -22.55
N ARG A 116 -22.80 -0.47 -23.29
CA ARG A 116 -21.52 -0.92 -22.76
C ARG A 116 -21.02 0.02 -21.66
N VAL A 117 -21.07 1.33 -21.88
CA VAL A 117 -20.72 2.34 -20.87
C VAL A 117 -21.60 2.21 -19.62
N GLU A 118 -22.92 2.09 -19.78
CA GLU A 118 -23.84 1.93 -18.65
C GLU A 118 -23.49 0.71 -17.79
N LEU A 119 -23.27 -0.45 -18.40
CA LEU A 119 -22.96 -1.68 -17.68
C LEU A 119 -21.62 -1.59 -16.94
N LEU A 120 -20.59 -1.05 -17.59
CA LEU A 120 -19.26 -0.88 -16.98
C LEU A 120 -19.28 0.18 -15.89
N ARG A 121 -20.04 1.27 -16.05
CA ARG A 121 -20.22 2.29 -15.01
C ARG A 121 -20.92 1.73 -13.78
N GLN A 122 -21.94 0.88 -14.00
CA GLN A 122 -22.59 0.16 -12.90
C GLN A 122 -21.66 -0.86 -12.24
N SER A 123 -20.80 -1.54 -13.00
CA SER A 123 -19.90 -2.54 -12.42
C SER A 123 -18.84 -1.88 -11.53
N VAL A 124 -18.22 -0.79 -11.98
CA VAL A 124 -17.19 -0.08 -11.19
C VAL A 124 -17.77 0.61 -9.96
N SER A 125 -19.06 1.01 -9.98
CA SER A 125 -19.71 1.65 -8.82
C SER A 125 -20.06 0.68 -7.69
N LEU A 126 -20.09 -0.63 -7.96
CA LEU A 126 -20.24 -1.65 -6.91
C LEU A 126 -19.00 -1.75 -6.01
N HIS A 127 -17.85 -1.25 -6.47
CA HIS A 127 -16.62 -1.22 -5.69
C HIS A 127 -16.64 -0.07 -4.67
N ARG A 128 -16.76 -0.41 -3.39
CA ARG A 128 -16.88 0.53 -2.26
C ARG A 128 -15.61 0.65 -1.43
N GLY A 129 -14.53 0.00 -1.84
CA GLY A 129 -13.27 -0.13 -1.10
C GLY A 129 -12.71 -1.54 -1.24
N ASP A 130 -11.60 -1.80 -0.57
CA ASP A 130 -10.87 -3.07 -0.70
C ASP A 130 -11.80 -4.28 -0.51
N PRO A 131 -11.81 -5.25 -1.44
CA PRO A 131 -12.61 -6.45 -1.28
C PRO A 131 -12.28 -7.17 0.03
N LEU A 132 -13.31 -7.62 0.74
CA LEU A 132 -13.18 -8.35 2.00
C LEU A 132 -12.52 -7.51 3.12
N THR A 133 -12.74 -6.19 3.15
CA THR A 133 -12.34 -5.37 4.32
C THR A 133 -12.94 -5.95 5.59
N GLY A 134 -12.13 -6.03 6.65
CA GLY A 134 -12.52 -6.62 7.94
C GLY A 134 -12.35 -8.14 8.03
N VAL A 135 -11.88 -8.81 6.96
CA VAL A 135 -11.54 -10.23 6.98
C VAL A 135 -10.03 -10.41 6.78
N SER A 136 -9.39 -11.06 7.74
CA SER A 136 -7.96 -11.40 7.73
C SER A 136 -7.72 -12.86 7.30
N GLY A 137 -6.45 -13.21 7.11
CA GLY A 137 -6.02 -14.58 6.79
C GLY A 137 -5.59 -14.76 5.34
N ALA A 138 -4.79 -15.81 5.11
CA ALA A 138 -4.11 -16.03 3.82
C ALA A 138 -5.09 -16.22 2.65
N TRP A 139 -6.23 -16.87 2.87
CA TRP A 139 -7.28 -16.98 1.85
C TRP A 139 -7.84 -15.61 1.47
N ALA A 140 -8.20 -14.78 2.44
CA ALA A 140 -8.77 -13.46 2.20
C ALA A 140 -7.79 -12.55 1.43
N THR A 141 -6.49 -12.62 1.75
CA THR A 141 -5.43 -11.89 1.01
C THR A 141 -5.39 -12.32 -0.46
N ARG A 142 -5.28 -13.63 -0.75
CA ARG A 142 -5.25 -14.13 -2.13
C ARG A 142 -6.52 -13.79 -2.91
N THR A 143 -7.68 -13.89 -2.27
CA THR A 143 -8.96 -13.51 -2.89
C THR A 143 -9.01 -12.01 -3.17
N ARG A 144 -8.50 -11.16 -2.27
CA ARG A 144 -8.42 -9.71 -2.49
C ARG A 144 -7.52 -9.37 -3.67
N GLU A 145 -6.36 -10.01 -3.79
CA GLU A 145 -5.44 -9.83 -4.94
C GLU A 145 -6.11 -10.23 -6.27
N GLN A 146 -6.79 -11.37 -6.31
CA GLN A 146 -7.52 -11.80 -7.49
C GLN A 146 -8.60 -10.78 -7.89
N LEU A 147 -9.40 -10.32 -6.92
CA LEU A 147 -10.47 -9.36 -7.16
C LEU A 147 -9.92 -7.98 -7.55
N ALA A 148 -8.77 -7.57 -7.02
CA ALA A 148 -8.09 -6.34 -7.44
C ALA A 148 -7.71 -6.38 -8.93
N GLY A 149 -7.23 -7.53 -9.43
CA GLY A 149 -6.97 -7.73 -10.86
C GLY A 149 -8.22 -7.66 -11.73
N GLU A 150 -9.33 -8.27 -11.29
CA GLU A 150 -10.63 -8.18 -11.98
C GLU A 150 -11.14 -6.73 -12.03
N LEU A 151 -11.03 -6.00 -10.91
CA LEU A 151 -11.40 -4.59 -10.80
C LEU A 151 -10.55 -3.68 -11.67
N LEU A 152 -9.24 -3.92 -11.74
CA LEU A 152 -8.32 -3.16 -12.57
C LEU A 152 -8.70 -3.29 -14.06
N THR A 153 -8.95 -4.52 -14.52
CA THR A 153 -9.41 -4.80 -15.88
C THR A 153 -10.74 -4.11 -16.17
N ALA A 154 -11.73 -4.21 -15.27
CA ALA A 154 -13.05 -3.59 -15.47
C ALA A 154 -12.96 -2.06 -15.53
N ARG A 155 -12.09 -1.44 -14.72
CA ARG A 155 -11.86 0.02 -14.74
C ARG A 155 -11.16 0.47 -16.02
N ALA A 156 -10.23 -0.32 -16.55
CA ALA A 156 -9.62 -0.08 -17.84
C ALA A 156 -10.68 -0.10 -18.96
N GLU A 157 -11.50 -1.15 -19.01
CA GLU A 157 -12.58 -1.28 -20.00
C GLU A 157 -13.62 -0.17 -19.89
N TRP A 158 -13.96 0.24 -18.66
CA TRP A 158 -14.84 1.38 -18.41
C TRP A 158 -14.26 2.66 -19.01
N ALA A 159 -12.99 2.94 -18.74
CA ALA A 159 -12.33 4.14 -19.24
C ALA A 159 -12.27 4.15 -20.78
N GLU A 160 -11.93 3.03 -21.41
CA GLU A 160 -11.96 2.89 -22.86
C GLU A 160 -13.36 3.12 -23.45
N ALA A 161 -14.40 2.56 -22.81
CA ALA A 161 -15.77 2.70 -23.28
C ALA A 161 -16.27 4.16 -23.20
N GLU A 162 -15.97 4.86 -22.10
CA GLU A 162 -16.31 6.29 -21.94
C GLU A 162 -15.58 7.17 -22.95
N LEU A 163 -14.30 6.86 -23.25
CA LEU A 163 -13.55 7.56 -24.29
C LEU A 163 -14.16 7.35 -25.68
N ALA A 164 -14.62 6.14 -25.98
CA ALA A 164 -15.22 5.81 -27.28
C ALA A 164 -16.50 6.61 -27.56
N VAL A 165 -17.26 6.99 -26.52
CA VAL A 165 -18.47 7.83 -26.62
C VAL A 165 -18.20 9.32 -26.39
N GLY A 166 -16.93 9.72 -26.19
CA GLY A 166 -16.53 11.13 -26.03
C GLY A 166 -16.59 11.69 -24.61
N ASN A 167 -16.81 10.87 -23.58
CA ASN A 167 -16.91 11.31 -22.17
C ASN A 167 -15.53 11.44 -21.49
N THR A 168 -14.59 12.14 -22.14
CA THR A 168 -13.19 12.21 -21.72
C THR A 168 -12.99 12.81 -20.32
N THR A 169 -13.78 13.81 -19.94
CA THR A 169 -13.62 14.51 -18.65
C THR A 169 -13.91 13.62 -17.45
N VAL A 170 -14.85 12.68 -17.59
CA VAL A 170 -15.29 11.76 -16.53
C VAL A 170 -14.18 10.76 -16.16
N VAL A 171 -13.34 10.38 -17.13
CA VAL A 171 -12.31 9.35 -16.92
C VAL A 171 -10.95 9.88 -16.53
N LEU A 172 -10.62 11.15 -16.83
CA LEU A 172 -9.27 11.67 -16.68
C LEU A 172 -8.71 11.53 -15.25
N ALA A 173 -9.42 12.04 -14.25
CA ALA A 173 -8.93 11.98 -12.86
C ALA A 173 -8.90 10.54 -12.31
N PRO A 174 -9.96 9.71 -12.45
CA PRO A 174 -9.92 8.31 -12.03
C PRO A 174 -8.82 7.49 -12.72
N LEU A 175 -8.62 7.67 -14.03
CA LEU A 175 -7.62 6.95 -14.80
C LEU A 175 -6.19 7.40 -14.48
N THR A 176 -5.99 8.70 -14.18
CA THR A 176 -4.71 9.21 -13.68
C THR A 176 -4.32 8.53 -12.37
N ALA A 177 -5.22 8.50 -11.39
CA ALA A 177 -4.99 7.81 -10.12
C ALA A 177 -4.72 6.31 -10.32
N LEU A 178 -5.41 5.68 -11.27
CA LEU A 178 -5.23 4.25 -11.58
C LEU A 178 -3.85 3.96 -12.19
N VAL A 179 -3.37 4.80 -13.11
CA VAL A 179 -2.02 4.72 -13.69
C VAL A 179 -0.96 5.01 -12.65
N ASP A 180 -1.15 5.99 -11.77
CA ASP A 180 -0.19 6.31 -10.72
C ASP A 180 -0.04 5.15 -9.72
N ALA A 181 -1.13 4.44 -9.42
CA ALA A 181 -1.10 3.23 -8.60
C ALA A 181 -0.59 1.98 -9.34
N ASN A 182 -0.69 1.93 -10.68
CA ASN A 182 -0.32 0.78 -11.50
C ASN A 182 0.57 1.19 -12.68
N PRO A 183 1.74 1.80 -12.42
CA PRO A 183 2.49 2.54 -13.42
C PRO A 183 3.13 1.69 -14.52
N LEU A 184 3.21 0.38 -14.30
CA LEU A 184 3.79 -0.61 -15.22
C LEU A 184 2.73 -1.31 -16.09
N VAL A 185 1.45 -1.04 -15.86
CA VAL A 185 0.36 -1.60 -16.67
C VAL A 185 0.16 -0.73 -17.91
N GLU A 186 0.92 -1.03 -18.97
CA GLU A 186 0.96 -0.24 -20.20
C GLU A 186 -0.43 0.02 -20.84
N PRO A 187 -1.39 -0.92 -20.86
CA PRO A 187 -2.74 -0.64 -21.38
C PRO A 187 -3.45 0.55 -20.70
N LEU A 188 -3.23 0.73 -19.39
CA LEU A 188 -3.78 1.88 -18.66
C LEU A 188 -3.09 3.19 -19.08
N VAL A 189 -1.78 3.14 -19.28
CA VAL A 189 -1.00 4.29 -19.76
C VAL A 189 -1.45 4.69 -21.16
N VAL A 190 -1.62 3.73 -22.07
CA VAL A 190 -2.14 3.97 -23.43
C VAL A 190 -3.51 4.65 -23.37
N THR A 191 -4.40 4.16 -22.51
CA THR A 191 -5.74 4.74 -22.34
C THR A 191 -5.69 6.16 -21.78
N LEU A 192 -4.81 6.42 -20.80
CA LEU A 192 -4.63 7.76 -20.23
C LEU A 192 -4.06 8.74 -21.25
N VAL A 193 -3.07 8.33 -22.03
CA VAL A 193 -2.47 9.15 -23.09
C VAL A 193 -3.54 9.51 -24.12
N ARG A 194 -4.39 8.56 -24.54
CA ARG A 194 -5.53 8.83 -25.42
C ARG A 194 -6.51 9.83 -24.80
N ALA A 195 -6.83 9.67 -23.52
CA ALA A 195 -7.71 10.60 -22.80
C ALA A 195 -7.13 12.02 -22.73
N LEU A 196 -5.84 12.16 -22.41
CA LEU A 196 -5.15 13.45 -22.32
C LEU A 196 -5.12 14.14 -23.69
N VAL A 197 -4.85 13.41 -24.78
CA VAL A 197 -4.90 13.95 -26.13
C VAL A 197 -6.32 14.41 -26.50
N ALA A 198 -7.34 13.60 -26.24
CA ALA A 198 -8.73 13.95 -26.50
C ALA A 198 -9.19 15.18 -25.70
N ALA A 199 -8.60 15.42 -24.53
CA ALA A 199 -8.84 16.61 -23.71
C ALA A 199 -7.98 17.82 -24.08
N GLY A 200 -7.21 17.77 -25.18
CA GLY A 200 -6.35 18.88 -25.60
C GLY A 200 -5.10 19.08 -24.74
N ARG A 201 -4.61 18.02 -24.07
CA ARG A 201 -3.43 18.04 -23.17
C ARG A 201 -2.28 17.18 -23.71
N PRO A 202 -1.78 17.43 -24.94
CA PRO A 202 -0.77 16.58 -25.59
C PRO A 202 0.58 16.58 -24.85
N THR A 203 0.98 17.70 -24.24
CA THR A 203 2.22 17.80 -23.44
C THR A 203 2.22 16.81 -22.29
N GLU A 204 1.11 16.72 -21.55
CA GLU A 204 0.96 15.77 -20.45
C GLU A 204 0.90 14.32 -20.93
N ALA A 205 0.31 14.08 -22.11
CA ALA A 205 0.35 12.77 -22.75
C ALA A 205 1.80 12.31 -23.05
N LEU A 206 2.64 13.20 -23.58
CA LEU A 206 4.06 12.90 -23.85
C LEU A 206 4.86 12.65 -22.56
N GLU A 207 4.62 13.45 -21.51
CA GLU A 207 5.20 13.24 -20.18
C GLU A 207 4.87 11.85 -19.63
N ARG A 208 3.61 11.40 -19.76
CA ARG A 208 3.18 10.07 -19.30
C ARG A 208 3.86 8.94 -20.09
N CYS A 209 4.02 9.07 -21.41
CA CYS A 209 4.77 8.10 -22.20
C CYS A 209 6.24 8.00 -21.76
N ARG A 210 6.91 9.14 -21.55
CA ARG A 210 8.32 9.18 -21.11
C ARG A 210 8.49 8.56 -19.73
N LEU A 211 7.63 8.93 -18.78
CA LEU A 211 7.68 8.37 -17.44
C LEU A 211 7.47 6.85 -17.45
N HIS A 212 6.56 6.35 -18.29
CA HIS A 212 6.36 4.90 -18.44
C HIS A 212 7.56 4.21 -19.08
N GLN A 213 8.13 4.79 -20.14
CA GLN A 213 9.35 4.28 -20.78
C GLN A 213 10.52 4.20 -19.79
N GLN A 214 10.74 5.25 -19.00
CA GLN A 214 11.76 5.28 -17.97
C GLN A 214 11.53 4.17 -16.93
N ARG A 215 10.30 4.02 -16.45
CA ARG A 215 9.94 2.94 -15.50
C ARG A 215 10.12 1.54 -16.07
N LEU A 216 9.87 1.32 -17.36
CA LEU A 216 10.13 0.02 -18.00
C LEU A 216 11.64 -0.24 -18.17
N ALA A 217 12.41 0.78 -18.53
CA ALA A 217 13.86 0.69 -18.64
C ALA A 217 14.50 0.41 -17.27
N ASP A 218 14.18 1.22 -16.25
CA ASP A 218 14.69 1.09 -14.88
C ASP A 218 14.13 -0.18 -14.19
N GLY A 219 12.90 -0.54 -14.53
CA GLY A 219 12.13 -1.67 -14.00
C GLY A 219 12.63 -3.04 -14.48
N TYR A 220 12.71 -3.16 -15.79
CA TYR A 220 12.79 -4.45 -16.48
C TYR A 220 13.82 -4.47 -17.60
N GLY A 221 14.47 -3.33 -17.90
CA GLY A 221 15.35 -3.20 -19.07
C GLY A 221 14.61 -3.41 -20.39
N THR A 222 13.29 -3.18 -20.40
CA THR A 222 12.44 -3.40 -21.56
C THR A 222 11.97 -2.08 -22.15
N ASP A 223 11.66 -2.11 -23.44
CA ASP A 223 11.03 -0.99 -24.13
C ASP A 223 9.50 -1.00 -24.00
N PRO A 224 8.83 0.16 -24.19
CA PRO A 224 7.38 0.20 -24.39
C PRO A 224 6.93 -0.62 -25.59
N SER A 225 5.68 -1.09 -25.55
CA SER A 225 5.12 -1.85 -26.67
C SER A 225 5.03 -0.99 -27.94
N PRO A 226 4.93 -1.63 -29.13
CA PRO A 226 4.72 -0.93 -30.39
C PRO A 226 3.49 -0.01 -30.37
N GLN A 227 2.46 -0.35 -29.59
CA GLN A 227 1.25 0.45 -29.47
C GLN A 227 1.53 1.79 -28.79
N LEU A 228 2.28 1.81 -27.68
CA LEU A 228 2.62 3.06 -27.00
C LEU A 228 3.62 3.89 -27.80
N LYS A 229 4.59 3.23 -28.47
CA LYS A 229 5.54 3.90 -29.38
C LYS A 229 4.81 4.63 -30.51
N ALA A 230 3.90 3.96 -31.20
CA ALA A 230 3.10 4.56 -32.27
C ALA A 230 2.22 5.72 -31.76
N LEU A 231 1.65 5.57 -30.56
CA LEU A 231 0.86 6.63 -29.94
C LEU A 231 1.73 7.86 -29.62
N TYR A 232 2.90 7.66 -28.99
CA TYR A 232 3.86 8.74 -28.72
C TYR A 232 4.27 9.50 -29.99
N GLU A 233 4.59 8.79 -31.07
CA GLU A 233 4.93 9.40 -32.36
C GLU A 233 3.77 10.18 -32.98
N SER A 234 2.52 9.68 -32.87
CA SER A 234 1.35 10.40 -33.36
C SER A 234 1.10 11.71 -32.61
N VAL A 235 1.33 11.73 -31.29
CA VAL A 235 1.21 12.94 -30.46
C VAL A 235 2.31 13.94 -30.80
N LEU A 236 3.55 13.49 -31.07
CA LEU A 236 4.64 14.36 -31.50
C LEU A 236 4.38 15.02 -32.87
N ARG A 237 3.75 14.30 -33.81
CA ARG A 237 3.42 14.82 -35.15
C ARG A 237 2.25 15.80 -35.13
N GLY A 238 1.50 15.87 -34.03
CA GLY A 238 0.29 16.70 -33.95
C GLY A 238 -0.86 16.14 -34.78
N ASP A 239 -0.84 14.84 -35.10
CA ASP A 239 -1.88 14.16 -35.88
C ASP A 239 -3.15 13.98 -35.02
N GLN A 240 -3.86 15.08 -34.74
CA GLN A 240 -5.05 15.09 -33.90
C GLN A 240 -6.30 14.70 -34.69
N ARG A 241 -6.43 13.40 -34.96
CA ARG A 241 -7.71 12.68 -34.97
C ARG A 241 -7.44 11.26 -34.47
N PRO A 242 -8.22 10.74 -33.51
CA PRO A 242 -8.25 9.30 -33.28
C PRO A 242 -8.65 8.66 -34.62
N ALA A 243 -7.80 7.81 -35.18
CA ALA A 243 -8.21 6.96 -36.28
C ALA A 243 -9.40 6.13 -35.76
N ALA A 244 -10.60 6.48 -36.24
CA ALA A 244 -11.74 5.59 -36.18
C ALA A 244 -11.29 4.24 -36.72
N VAL A 245 -11.66 3.19 -36.00
CA VAL A 245 -11.50 1.78 -36.31
C VAL A 245 -11.43 1.58 -37.82
N ALA A 246 -10.23 1.32 -38.35
CA ALA A 246 -10.09 0.89 -39.72
C ALA A 246 -10.79 -0.46 -39.83
N GLU A 247 -11.88 -0.43 -40.58
CA GLU A 247 -12.73 -1.55 -40.93
C GLU A 247 -11.90 -2.74 -41.45
N ARG A 248 -12.46 -3.92 -41.22
CA ARG A 248 -12.06 -5.20 -41.78
C ARG A 248 -11.73 -5.06 -43.27
N SER A 249 -10.45 -5.07 -43.64
CA SER A 249 -10.05 -5.52 -44.96
C SER A 249 -9.98 -7.04 -44.98
N GLN A 250 -11.08 -7.65 -45.42
CA GLN A 250 -11.04 -8.94 -46.09
C GLN A 250 -10.17 -8.83 -47.34
N VAL A 251 -9.17 -9.69 -47.48
CA VAL A 251 -8.63 -10.09 -48.79
C VAL A 251 -8.38 -11.62 -48.76
N PRO A 252 -8.68 -12.35 -49.86
CA PRO A 252 -8.94 -13.79 -49.84
C PRO A 252 -7.69 -14.66 -49.74
N ALA A 253 -7.93 -15.91 -49.34
CA ALA A 253 -6.97 -17.00 -49.33
C ALA A 253 -6.28 -17.19 -50.70
N ALA A 254 -4.94 -17.21 -50.69
CA ALA A 254 -4.14 -17.88 -51.70
C ALA A 254 -2.92 -18.52 -51.02
N VAL A 255 -2.84 -19.83 -51.19
CA VAL A 255 -1.83 -20.75 -50.67
C VAL A 255 -0.51 -20.51 -51.39
N ALA A 256 0.60 -20.38 -50.66
CA ALA A 256 1.95 -20.53 -51.21
C ALA A 256 2.93 -21.07 -50.14
N VAL A 257 3.17 -22.39 -50.24
CA VAL A 257 4.41 -23.16 -50.03
C VAL A 257 5.44 -22.64 -49.02
N LEU A 258 5.61 -23.42 -47.94
CA LEU A 258 6.75 -23.37 -47.01
C LEU A 258 7.93 -24.19 -47.57
N GLU A 259 9.11 -23.58 -47.69
CA GLU A 259 10.41 -24.28 -47.64
C GLU A 259 11.14 -23.95 -46.33
N PRO A 260 11.98 -24.86 -45.79
CA PRO A 260 12.50 -24.76 -44.43
C PRO A 260 13.87 -24.06 -44.37
N GLU A 261 13.98 -22.96 -43.62
CA GLU A 261 15.26 -22.40 -43.20
C GLU A 261 15.72 -22.95 -41.82
N ARG A 262 17.05 -23.08 -41.70
CA ARG A 262 17.84 -23.70 -40.61
C ARG A 262 17.60 -23.10 -39.21
N PRO A 263 17.89 -23.87 -38.14
CA PRO A 263 17.73 -23.41 -36.77
C PRO A 263 18.86 -22.45 -36.34
N LEU A 264 18.48 -21.30 -35.77
CA LEU A 264 19.35 -20.43 -34.98
C LEU A 264 19.39 -20.89 -33.51
N PRO A 265 20.50 -20.65 -32.77
CA PRO A 265 20.70 -21.17 -31.42
C PRO A 265 19.85 -20.43 -30.38
N ALA A 266 19.40 -21.17 -29.36
CA ALA A 266 18.57 -20.66 -28.27
C ALA A 266 19.31 -19.62 -27.39
N PRO A 267 18.66 -18.52 -26.99
CA PRO A 267 19.21 -17.62 -25.99
C PRO A 267 19.07 -18.22 -24.58
N ALA A 268 20.13 -18.05 -23.79
CA ALA A 268 20.22 -18.46 -22.40
C ALA A 268 19.19 -17.74 -21.52
N VAL A 269 18.57 -18.49 -20.61
CA VAL A 269 17.64 -17.99 -19.58
C VAL A 269 18.45 -17.20 -18.52
N PRO A 270 18.20 -15.90 -18.29
CA PRO A 270 18.76 -15.22 -17.15
C PRO A 270 17.94 -15.52 -15.89
N SER A 271 18.65 -15.79 -14.79
CA SER A 271 18.13 -16.10 -13.48
C SER A 271 17.41 -14.90 -12.84
N ARG A 272 16.27 -15.19 -12.18
CA ARG A 272 15.46 -14.24 -11.41
C ARG A 272 16.30 -13.48 -10.38
N ARG A 273 16.47 -12.16 -10.55
CA ARG A 273 17.02 -11.27 -9.52
C ARG A 273 15.89 -10.77 -8.60
N ARG A 274 15.96 -11.09 -7.31
CA ARG A 274 15.17 -10.43 -6.25
C ARG A 274 15.62 -8.97 -6.15
N ARG A 275 14.71 -8.01 -6.35
CA ARG A 275 14.96 -6.58 -6.05
C ARG A 275 15.12 -6.39 -4.54
N ARG A 276 16.19 -5.71 -4.12
CA ARG A 276 16.43 -5.28 -2.73
C ARG A 276 16.17 -3.78 -2.68
N TYR A 277 15.24 -3.32 -1.84
CA TYR A 277 15.15 -1.91 -1.46
C TYR A 277 16.33 -1.62 -0.51
N VAL A 278 17.23 -0.73 -0.91
CA VAL A 278 18.33 -0.28 -0.05
C VAL A 278 17.93 1.08 0.50
N MET A 279 17.52 1.11 1.77
CA MET A 279 17.43 2.36 2.52
C MET A 279 18.85 2.91 2.71
N ALA A 280 19.15 4.06 2.11
CA ALA A 280 20.32 4.85 2.49
C ALA A 280 20.09 5.43 3.90
N ALA A 281 21.16 5.61 4.66
CA ALA A 281 21.07 6.32 5.93
C ALA A 281 20.55 7.73 5.66
N VAL A 282 19.51 8.15 6.38
CA VAL A 282 19.11 9.55 6.43
C VAL A 282 20.26 10.31 7.08
N GLY A 283 21.09 10.96 6.25
CA GLY A 283 22.28 11.68 6.67
C GLY A 283 21.94 12.76 7.70
N VAL A 284 22.73 12.81 8.77
CA VAL A 284 22.45 13.71 9.88
C VAL A 284 23.08 15.08 9.62
N CYS A 285 22.24 16.07 9.39
CA CYS A 285 22.63 17.48 9.36
C CYS A 285 21.99 18.17 10.54
N ALA A 286 22.76 18.44 11.60
CA ALA A 286 22.36 19.36 12.65
C ALA A 286 23.05 20.70 12.42
N THR A 287 22.29 21.79 12.38
CA THR A 287 22.86 23.12 12.59
C THR A 287 22.76 23.47 14.07
N LEU A 288 23.90 23.80 14.68
CA LEU A 288 23.97 24.28 16.06
C LEU A 288 23.35 25.68 16.14
N ALA A 289 22.06 25.77 16.43
CA ALA A 289 21.42 27.01 16.88
C ALA A 289 21.25 26.97 18.41
N GLY A 290 21.80 27.98 19.08
CA GLY A 290 22.03 28.03 20.52
C GLY A 290 20.80 27.95 21.41
N ALA A 291 21.08 27.61 22.67
CA ALA A 291 20.16 27.39 23.77
C ALA A 291 19.03 28.41 23.91
N LEU A 292 17.79 27.93 24.14
CA LEU A 292 16.90 28.32 25.23
C LEU A 292 15.55 27.55 25.18
N GLY A 293 15.21 26.87 26.28
CA GLY A 293 13.86 26.47 26.67
C GLY A 293 13.33 25.13 26.14
N ALA A 294 13.53 24.04 26.89
CA ALA A 294 12.73 22.82 26.72
C ALA A 294 11.25 23.14 26.98
N VAL A 295 10.37 22.82 26.04
CA VAL A 295 8.92 22.96 26.24
C VAL A 295 8.44 21.81 27.11
N VAL A 296 8.16 22.09 28.38
CA VAL A 296 7.44 21.17 29.27
C VAL A 296 5.96 21.24 28.91
N VAL A 297 5.45 20.21 28.23
CA VAL A 297 4.03 20.11 27.90
C VAL A 297 3.22 19.89 29.19
N SER A 298 2.72 20.98 29.75
CA SER A 298 1.87 20.98 30.95
C SER A 298 0.58 21.78 30.70
N ARG A 299 -0.22 21.34 29.72
CA ARG A 299 -1.66 21.66 29.56
C ARG A 299 -2.24 20.82 28.41
N PRO A 300 -3.51 20.38 28.48
CA PRO A 300 -4.09 19.59 27.41
C PRO A 300 -4.40 20.52 26.22
N PRO A 301 -3.85 20.28 25.02
CA PRO A 301 -4.28 21.00 23.83
C PRO A 301 -5.39 20.22 23.10
N ASP A 302 -6.05 20.93 22.18
CA ASP A 302 -7.20 20.48 21.41
C ASP A 302 -7.05 19.06 20.87
N ARG A 303 -8.00 18.18 21.25
CA ARG A 303 -8.08 16.82 20.72
C ARG A 303 -8.28 16.89 19.22
N ILE A 304 -7.36 16.28 18.47
CA ILE A 304 -7.61 15.84 17.10
C ILE A 304 -8.87 14.96 17.15
N THR A 305 -9.91 15.39 16.43
CA THR A 305 -11.15 14.65 16.18
C THR A 305 -10.83 13.18 15.85
N GLU A 306 -11.57 12.19 16.38
CA GLU A 306 -11.30 10.75 16.20
C GLU A 306 -10.94 10.39 14.75
N THR A 307 -9.64 10.30 14.46
CA THR A 307 -9.13 9.89 13.16
C THR A 307 -9.44 8.40 12.98
N ARG A 308 -10.31 8.07 12.01
CA ARG A 308 -10.56 6.68 11.64
C ARG A 308 -9.46 6.19 10.72
N PHE A 309 -8.55 5.40 11.25
CA PHE A 309 -7.51 4.76 10.47
C PHE A 309 -8.09 3.69 9.53
N THR A 310 -7.65 3.72 8.27
CA THR A 310 -8.15 2.79 7.23
C THR A 310 -7.26 1.57 7.08
N VAL A 311 -5.98 1.67 7.49
CA VAL A 311 -5.03 0.56 7.52
C VAL A 311 -4.33 0.52 8.87
N THR A 312 -4.15 -0.69 9.40
CA THR A 312 -3.52 -0.95 10.70
C THR A 312 -2.71 -2.23 10.62
N GLU A 313 -1.52 -2.20 11.21
CA GLU A 313 -0.67 -3.36 11.49
C GLU A 313 -0.43 -3.40 13.00
N ASP A 314 -0.84 -4.50 13.65
CA ASP A 314 -0.74 -4.70 15.11
C ASP A 314 0.31 -5.78 15.46
N PHE A 315 1.10 -6.24 14.48
CA PHE A 315 2.19 -7.22 14.66
C PHE A 315 1.80 -8.47 15.46
N SER A 316 0.54 -8.91 15.32
CA SER A 316 -0.03 -10.02 16.09
C SER A 316 0.52 -11.40 15.70
N GLY A 317 1.32 -11.48 14.64
CA GLY A 317 1.95 -12.70 14.15
C GLY A 317 3.31 -13.00 14.79
N THR A 318 4.06 -13.92 14.18
CA THR A 318 5.43 -14.31 14.59
C THR A 318 6.50 -13.88 13.59
N ALA A 319 6.11 -13.16 12.54
CA ALA A 319 6.98 -12.62 11.51
C ALA A 319 6.37 -11.32 10.98
N LEU A 320 7.19 -10.49 10.34
CA LEU A 320 6.71 -9.35 9.57
C LEU A 320 5.73 -9.83 8.51
N THR A 321 4.60 -9.13 8.36
CA THR A 321 3.59 -9.46 7.36
C THR A 321 4.24 -9.47 5.96
N PRO A 322 4.32 -10.64 5.29
CA PRO A 322 4.96 -10.74 3.98
C PRO A 322 4.32 -9.79 2.98
N MET A 323 5.13 -9.23 2.09
CA MET A 323 4.70 -8.27 1.06
C MET A 323 4.18 -6.92 1.58
N GLN A 324 4.05 -6.72 2.89
CA GLN A 324 3.79 -5.41 3.48
C GLN A 324 5.08 -4.78 4.00
N TRP A 325 5.82 -5.53 4.80
CA TRP A 325 7.04 -5.06 5.44
C TRP A 325 8.29 -5.71 4.88
N ALA A 326 9.34 -4.92 4.69
CA ALA A 326 10.70 -5.42 4.45
C ALA A 326 11.58 -5.16 5.67
N ALA A 327 12.49 -6.09 5.95
CA ALA A 327 13.64 -5.85 6.80
C ALA A 327 14.86 -5.57 5.92
N ASN A 328 15.59 -4.50 6.23
CA ASN A 328 16.67 -4.00 5.38
C ASN A 328 18.00 -4.68 5.67
N GLN A 329 18.82 -4.76 4.63
CA GLN A 329 20.21 -5.18 4.70
C GLN A 329 21.09 -4.13 4.04
N ALA A 330 22.01 -3.54 4.80
CA ALA A 330 22.95 -2.53 4.30
C ALA A 330 24.22 -2.53 5.15
N GLU A 331 25.35 -2.17 4.55
CA GLU A 331 26.62 -1.93 5.25
C GLU A 331 26.92 -0.43 5.19
N ARG A 332 27.52 0.11 6.25
CA ARG A 332 27.80 1.53 6.42
C ARG A 332 29.29 1.80 6.35
N GLU A 333 29.65 3.05 6.07
CA GLU A 333 31.04 3.48 5.93
C GLU A 333 31.89 3.23 7.18
N ASN A 334 31.29 3.34 8.37
CA ASN A 334 31.94 3.03 9.65
C ASN A 334 32.10 1.52 9.92
N GLY A 335 31.71 0.66 8.97
CA GLY A 335 31.75 -0.80 9.08
C GLY A 335 30.62 -1.41 9.92
N SER A 336 29.65 -0.61 10.37
CA SER A 336 28.40 -1.12 10.95
C SER A 336 27.44 -1.58 9.85
N SER A 337 26.38 -2.30 10.23
CA SER A 337 25.41 -2.79 9.26
C SER A 337 23.98 -2.78 9.79
N TRP A 338 23.03 -2.79 8.86
CA TRP A 338 21.68 -3.27 9.10
C TRP A 338 21.56 -4.73 8.66
N SER A 339 20.94 -5.54 9.51
CA SER A 339 20.70 -6.95 9.25
C SER A 339 19.23 -7.31 9.46
N PRO A 340 18.60 -8.06 8.55
CA PRO A 340 17.27 -8.63 8.77
C PRO A 340 17.20 -9.52 10.02
N GLY A 341 18.31 -10.15 10.42
CA GLY A 341 18.39 -10.96 11.64
C GLY A 341 18.26 -10.17 12.95
N ALA A 342 18.34 -8.84 12.87
CA ALA A 342 18.12 -7.93 14.00
C ALA A 342 16.65 -7.54 14.19
N VAL A 343 15.74 -8.09 13.39
CA VAL A 343 14.30 -7.85 13.48
C VAL A 343 13.59 -9.12 13.96
N ARG A 344 12.72 -8.98 14.96
CA ARG A 344 11.87 -10.06 15.49
C ARG A 344 10.43 -9.58 15.63
N VAL A 345 9.47 -10.44 15.34
CA VAL A 345 8.05 -10.16 15.56
C VAL A 345 7.49 -11.22 16.49
N GLY A 346 6.71 -10.79 17.47
CA GLY A 346 6.05 -11.69 18.41
C GLY A 346 5.53 -10.94 19.61
N GLY A 347 4.53 -11.52 20.29
CA GLY A 347 3.93 -10.90 21.47
C GLY A 347 3.13 -9.62 21.17
N GLY A 348 2.71 -9.41 19.91
CA GLY A 348 2.00 -8.20 19.49
C GLY A 348 2.91 -6.99 19.21
N GLU A 349 4.21 -7.20 19.00
CA GLU A 349 5.12 -6.12 18.63
C GLU A 349 6.17 -6.59 17.61
N VAL A 350 6.77 -5.63 16.91
CA VAL A 350 8.06 -5.81 16.24
C VAL A 350 9.18 -5.19 17.07
N GLN A 351 10.25 -5.97 17.26
CA GLN A 351 11.50 -5.57 17.90
C GLN A 351 12.57 -5.38 16.83
N ILE A 352 13.06 -4.16 16.69
CA ILE A 352 14.21 -3.82 15.85
C ILE A 352 15.40 -3.58 16.78
N SER A 353 16.47 -4.37 16.66
CA SER A 353 17.54 -4.40 17.67
C SER A 353 18.91 -3.93 17.15
N GLY A 354 19.71 -3.40 18.06
CA GLY A 354 21.12 -3.11 17.92
C GLY A 354 21.97 -4.01 18.81
N THR A 355 23.11 -4.49 18.31
CA THR A 355 24.06 -5.34 19.04
C THR A 355 25.50 -5.06 18.60
N GLY A 356 26.42 -5.10 19.55
CA GLY A 356 27.82 -4.76 19.34
C GLY A 356 28.26 -3.61 20.23
N ARG A 357 29.54 -3.56 20.57
CA ARG A 357 30.14 -2.52 21.43
C ARG A 357 31.44 -1.99 20.86
N ASN A 358 31.64 -2.14 19.55
CA ASN A 358 32.86 -1.64 18.93
C ASN A 358 32.75 -0.10 18.83
N PRO A 359 33.64 0.67 19.49
CA PRO A 359 33.54 2.12 19.50
C PRO A 359 33.78 2.74 18.11
N THR A 360 34.33 2.01 17.15
CA THR A 360 34.50 2.50 15.77
C THR A 360 33.28 2.26 14.90
N GLY A 361 32.27 1.52 15.37
CA GLY A 361 31.12 1.09 14.58
C GLY A 361 31.33 -0.25 13.88
N ALA A 362 32.58 -0.63 13.61
CA ALA A 362 32.90 -1.80 12.80
C ALA A 362 32.36 -3.11 13.41
N GLY A 363 31.52 -3.82 12.65
CA GLY A 363 30.85 -5.05 13.07
C GLY A 363 29.66 -4.85 14.02
N ASN A 364 29.32 -3.62 14.40
CA ASN A 364 28.07 -3.35 15.10
C ASN A 364 26.91 -3.55 14.14
N VAL A 365 25.81 -4.12 14.64
CA VAL A 365 24.64 -4.47 13.85
C VAL A 365 23.44 -3.72 14.41
N GLY A 366 22.66 -3.11 13.53
CA GLY A 366 21.33 -2.58 13.80
C GLY A 366 20.28 -3.30 12.97
N GLY A 367 19.01 -2.96 13.22
CA GLY A 367 17.90 -3.37 12.38
C GLY A 367 17.23 -2.17 11.74
N ALA A 368 16.58 -2.41 10.61
CA ALA A 368 15.68 -1.45 9.99
C ALA A 368 14.56 -2.19 9.26
N VAL A 369 13.35 -1.64 9.37
CA VAL A 369 12.16 -2.13 8.67
C VAL A 369 11.49 -1.00 7.92
N CYS A 370 10.84 -1.33 6.81
CA CYS A 370 9.95 -0.39 6.12
C CYS A 370 8.63 -1.04 5.71
N TRP A 371 7.56 -0.26 5.73
CA TRP A 371 6.23 -0.63 5.26
C TRP A 371 6.09 -0.35 3.75
N CYS A 372 6.96 -0.98 2.95
CA CYS A 372 7.38 -0.53 1.62
C CYS A 372 7.25 -1.57 0.49
N LEU A 373 6.79 -2.80 0.79
CA LEU A 373 6.65 -3.87 -0.22
C LEU A 373 5.29 -3.84 -0.95
N ASP A 374 5.11 -4.73 -1.92
CA ASP A 374 3.86 -4.88 -2.70
C ASP A 374 2.66 -5.25 -1.80
N GLY A 375 1.91 -4.24 -1.35
CA GLY A 375 0.85 -4.39 -0.34
C GLY A 375 1.10 -3.56 0.93
N GLY A 376 2.29 -3.00 1.06
CA GLY A 376 2.64 -1.94 2.00
C GLY A 376 2.10 -0.56 1.59
N ILE A 377 2.31 0.42 2.46
CA ILE A 377 1.77 1.77 2.29
C ILE A 377 2.87 2.68 1.78
N VAL A 378 3.02 2.71 0.46
CA VAL A 378 3.72 3.79 -0.24
C VAL A 378 2.64 4.79 -0.68
N ARG A 379 2.60 5.97 -0.05
CA ARG A 379 1.52 6.96 -0.25
C ARG A 379 2.07 8.37 -0.29
N THR A 380 1.37 9.22 -1.01
CA THR A 380 1.56 10.66 -0.93
C THR A 380 0.47 11.23 -0.04
N TYR A 381 0.87 11.93 1.02
CA TYR A 381 -0.01 12.52 2.03
C TYR A 381 -0.78 11.50 2.88
N GLY A 382 -1.32 11.99 4.00
CA GLY A 382 -2.11 11.21 4.94
C GLY A 382 -1.71 11.48 6.39
N VAL A 383 -2.30 10.69 7.28
CA VAL A 383 -1.95 10.64 8.69
C VAL A 383 -1.37 9.26 8.98
N TRP A 384 -0.14 9.23 9.47
CA TRP A 384 0.52 8.04 9.98
C TRP A 384 0.61 8.12 11.49
N GLU A 385 0.30 7.02 12.17
CA GLU A 385 0.55 6.88 13.60
C GLU A 385 1.35 5.62 13.88
N VAL A 386 2.26 5.71 14.84
CA VAL A 386 3.07 4.58 15.30
C VAL A 386 3.12 4.60 16.81
N ARG A 387 2.79 3.49 17.46
CA ARG A 387 3.00 3.33 18.90
C ARG A 387 4.29 2.57 19.15
N ALA A 388 5.25 3.25 19.77
CA ALA A 388 6.60 2.71 19.96
C ALA A 388 7.18 3.07 21.33
N ARG A 389 8.16 2.27 21.78
CA ARG A 389 9.04 2.55 22.92
C ARG A 389 10.47 2.13 22.60
N PHE A 390 11.44 2.69 23.30
CA PHE A 390 12.86 2.45 23.03
C PHE A 390 13.65 2.09 24.27
N ASP A 391 14.45 1.05 24.18
CA ASP A 391 15.36 0.68 25.26
C ASP A 391 16.45 1.75 25.43
N VAL A 392 16.89 1.94 26.69
CA VAL A 392 18.08 2.71 27.01
C VAL A 392 19.32 2.04 26.42
N GLY A 393 20.28 2.85 25.99
CA GLY A 393 21.55 2.34 25.48
C GLY A 393 22.27 3.32 24.56
N THR A 394 23.36 3.89 25.07
CA THR A 394 24.30 4.71 24.31
C THR A 394 24.85 3.93 23.12
N GLY A 395 25.02 4.60 21.98
CA GLY A 395 25.63 4.01 20.79
C GLY A 395 24.67 3.41 19.78
N TYR A 396 23.38 3.44 20.08
CA TYR A 396 22.32 3.00 19.17
C TYR A 396 21.24 4.07 19.18
N ALA A 397 20.90 4.62 18.02
CA ALA A 397 19.86 5.65 17.90
C ALA A 397 18.65 5.11 17.14
N PRO A 398 17.52 4.88 17.84
CA PRO A 398 16.25 4.65 17.20
C PRO A 398 15.80 5.85 16.38
N ALA A 399 15.16 5.58 15.25
CA ALA A 399 14.47 6.59 14.46
C ALA A 399 13.24 5.98 13.78
N LEU A 400 12.18 6.78 13.66
CA LEU A 400 11.01 6.43 12.86
C LEU A 400 10.47 7.63 12.09
N GLY A 401 9.89 7.36 10.93
CA GLY A 401 9.43 8.41 10.04
C GLY A 401 8.99 7.91 8.68
N LEU A 402 8.86 8.83 7.75
CA LEU A 402 8.52 8.58 6.36
C LEU A 402 9.72 8.86 5.46
N TYR A 403 9.97 7.95 4.53
CA TYR A 403 11.07 8.07 3.56
C TYR A 403 10.55 7.77 2.16
N SER A 404 11.05 8.54 1.18
CA SER A 404 10.61 8.46 -0.22
C SER A 404 11.14 7.22 -0.95
N GLY A 405 12.33 6.73 -0.58
CA GLY A 405 12.99 5.63 -1.28
C GLY A 405 13.52 5.98 -2.67
N VAL A 406 13.35 7.23 -3.12
CA VAL A 406 13.86 7.74 -4.40
C VAL A 406 15.11 8.59 -4.18
N ASP A 407 15.86 8.86 -5.25
CA ASP A 407 17.11 9.61 -5.20
C ASP A 407 16.90 11.06 -4.72
N GLU A 408 17.84 11.59 -3.95
CA GLU A 408 17.76 12.94 -3.34
C GLU A 408 17.57 14.07 -4.36
N ASP A 409 18.08 13.87 -5.57
CA ASP A 409 17.93 14.80 -6.70
C ASP A 409 16.52 14.78 -7.33
N THR A 410 15.65 13.84 -6.93
CA THR A 410 14.28 13.74 -7.47
C THR A 410 13.46 14.97 -7.08
N PRO A 411 12.80 15.67 -8.02
CA PRO A 411 11.90 16.77 -7.68
C PRO A 411 10.82 16.32 -6.69
N GLY A 412 10.67 17.08 -5.60
CA GLY A 412 9.71 16.73 -4.54
C GLY A 412 10.17 15.64 -3.58
N TRP A 413 11.42 15.15 -3.71
CA TRP A 413 12.08 14.30 -2.73
C TRP A 413 11.98 14.86 -1.31
N GLY A 414 12.09 13.98 -0.33
CA GLY A 414 12.27 14.38 1.05
C GLY A 414 12.27 13.21 2.01
N PHE A 415 12.39 13.53 3.28
CA PHE A 415 12.11 12.64 4.39
C PHE A 415 11.47 13.42 5.53
N MET A 416 10.73 12.70 6.37
CA MET A 416 10.15 13.26 7.59
C MET A 416 10.39 12.28 8.72
N THR A 417 11.03 12.73 9.79
CA THR A 417 11.30 11.91 10.97
C THR A 417 10.35 12.33 12.08
N MET A 418 9.47 11.41 12.50
CA MET A 418 8.57 11.64 13.65
C MET A 418 9.40 11.87 14.92
N GLY A 419 10.45 11.07 15.09
CA GLY A 419 11.36 11.16 16.20
C GLY A 419 12.64 10.39 15.94
N ARG A 420 13.76 11.04 16.26
CA ARG A 420 15.09 10.46 16.39
C ARG A 420 15.55 10.59 17.84
N PHE A 421 16.22 9.56 18.35
CA PHE A 421 16.58 9.43 19.76
C PHE A 421 18.06 9.07 19.91
N ASP A 422 18.95 10.07 19.85
CA ASP A 422 20.39 9.81 19.90
C ASP A 422 20.92 9.63 21.32
N ASP A 423 20.24 10.26 22.27
CA ASP A 423 20.53 10.18 23.69
C ASP A 423 20.30 8.75 24.20
N GLY A 424 21.29 8.20 24.90
CA GLY A 424 21.27 6.85 25.44
C GLY A 424 20.19 6.65 26.51
N GLU A 425 19.82 7.72 27.22
CA GLU A 425 18.77 7.71 28.25
C GLU A 425 17.36 7.83 27.68
N ARG A 426 17.22 8.03 26.36
CA ARG A 426 15.94 8.18 25.66
C ARG A 426 15.07 9.28 26.28
N ARG A 427 15.70 10.43 26.61
CA ARG A 427 15.00 11.58 27.20
C ARG A 427 14.66 12.69 26.22
N VAL A 428 15.23 12.65 25.02
CA VAL A 428 15.06 13.71 24.02
C VAL A 428 14.72 13.10 22.65
N MET A 429 13.71 13.67 22.01
CA MET A 429 13.29 13.36 20.65
C MET A 429 13.55 14.55 19.72
N TYR A 430 14.03 14.27 18.52
CA TYR A 430 14.24 15.27 17.47
C TYR A 430 13.31 14.96 16.28
N PRO A 431 12.23 15.74 16.07
CA PRO A 431 11.43 15.68 14.86
C PRO A 431 12.09 16.46 13.73
N VAL A 432 12.04 15.96 12.49
CA VAL A 432 12.71 16.57 11.33
C VAL A 432 11.81 16.52 10.11
N VAL A 433 11.78 17.59 9.32
CA VAL A 433 11.17 17.61 7.98
C VAL A 433 12.18 18.13 6.98
N ARG A 434 12.41 17.40 5.89
CA ARG A 434 13.26 17.87 4.80
C ARG A 434 12.59 17.59 3.46
N GLY A 435 12.36 18.65 2.69
CA GLY A 435 11.94 18.55 1.28
C GLY A 435 13.10 18.80 0.32
N ALA A 436 12.83 18.59 -0.96
CA ALA A 436 13.82 18.68 -2.03
C ALA A 436 14.48 20.07 -2.09
N GLY A 437 15.80 20.09 -2.27
CA GLY A 437 16.59 21.31 -2.43
C GLY A 437 16.61 22.25 -1.23
N ALA A 438 16.10 21.81 -0.07
CA ALA A 438 16.07 22.60 1.16
C ALA A 438 16.95 21.96 2.25
N GLU A 439 17.46 22.82 3.13
CA GLU A 439 18.05 22.37 4.39
C GLU A 439 16.99 21.66 5.25
N PRO A 440 17.37 20.64 6.02
CA PRO A 440 16.47 20.03 6.97
C PRO A 440 15.94 21.06 7.96
N VAL A 441 14.64 20.98 8.20
CA VAL A 441 13.97 21.75 9.22
C VAL A 441 13.87 20.88 10.46
N ASP A 442 14.81 21.10 11.37
CA ASP A 442 14.79 20.48 12.69
C ASP A 442 13.73 21.16 13.56
N GLY A 443 12.82 20.38 14.11
CA GLY A 443 11.99 20.87 15.21
C GLY A 443 12.82 21.06 16.48
N SER A 444 12.29 21.87 17.40
CA SER A 444 12.89 22.01 18.73
C SER A 444 12.97 20.64 19.41
N PRO A 445 14.06 20.34 20.15
CA PRO A 445 14.19 19.10 20.90
C PRO A 445 13.03 18.94 21.89
N VAL A 446 12.39 17.76 21.87
CA VAL A 446 11.24 17.46 22.73
C VAL A 446 11.71 16.57 23.87
N ALA A 447 11.60 17.07 25.10
CA ALA A 447 11.89 16.29 26.29
C ALA A 447 10.74 15.34 26.63
N GLY A 448 11.05 14.11 27.04
CA GLY A 448 10.06 13.10 27.38
C GLY A 448 10.66 11.86 28.02
N ASP A 449 9.81 10.87 28.29
CA ASP A 449 10.25 9.50 28.60
C ASP A 449 9.87 8.60 27.42
N PHE A 450 10.86 8.24 26.62
CA PHE A 450 10.65 7.41 25.43
C PHE A 450 10.95 5.93 25.68
N THR A 451 11.20 5.56 26.95
CA THR A 451 11.31 4.15 27.38
C THR A 451 9.92 3.51 27.58
N ASP A 452 8.90 4.33 27.81
CA ASP A 452 7.49 3.94 27.81
C ASP A 452 6.85 4.01 26.42
N TRP A 453 5.69 3.38 26.28
CA TRP A 453 4.90 3.40 25.04
C TRP A 453 4.35 4.79 24.74
N ASN A 454 4.82 5.37 23.65
CA ASN A 454 4.38 6.66 23.13
C ASN A 454 3.75 6.50 21.74
N THR A 455 2.80 7.36 21.40
CA THR A 455 2.20 7.44 20.07
C THR A 455 2.79 8.62 19.32
N PHE A 456 3.46 8.33 18.21
CA PHE A 456 4.04 9.31 17.30
C PHE A 456 3.15 9.43 16.08
N SER A 457 2.93 10.65 15.59
CA SER A 457 2.14 10.86 14.39
C SER A 457 2.74 11.89 13.45
N ILE A 458 2.52 11.69 12.14
CA ILE A 458 2.71 12.70 11.10
C ILE A 458 1.37 12.89 10.40
N GLU A 459 0.87 14.11 10.39
CA GLU A 459 -0.09 14.57 9.39
C GLU A 459 0.70 15.28 8.28
N TRP A 460 0.70 14.70 7.09
CA TRP A 460 1.36 15.27 5.92
C TRP A 460 0.33 15.57 4.85
N ARG A 461 0.25 16.84 4.47
CA ARG A 461 -0.60 17.40 3.43
C ARG A 461 0.27 18.06 2.37
N ALA A 462 -0.33 18.46 1.26
CA ALA A 462 0.39 19.10 0.16
C ALA A 462 1.07 20.42 0.56
N ASP A 463 0.54 21.10 1.56
CA ASP A 463 0.94 22.44 2.01
C ASP A 463 1.56 22.47 3.41
N PHE A 464 1.43 21.39 4.19
CA PHE A 464 2.04 21.34 5.52
C PHE A 464 2.38 19.93 6.01
N VAL A 465 3.25 19.89 7.01
CA VAL A 465 3.53 18.71 7.83
C VAL A 465 3.37 19.10 9.30
N ALA A 466 2.61 18.30 10.04
CA ALA A 466 2.51 18.40 11.48
C ALA A 466 2.93 17.07 12.12
N ILE A 467 3.85 17.13 13.08
CA ILE A 467 4.32 15.98 13.85
C ILE A 467 3.78 16.09 15.27
N SER A 468 3.16 15.02 15.77
CA SER A 468 2.63 14.99 17.13
C SER A 468 3.20 13.85 17.96
N LEU A 469 3.30 14.09 19.26
CA LEU A 469 3.66 13.12 20.28
C LEU A 469 2.50 13.01 21.27
N ASN A 470 1.95 11.81 21.44
CA ASN A 470 0.80 11.52 22.29
C ASN A 470 -0.40 12.47 22.04
N GLY A 471 -0.63 12.78 20.76
CA GLY A 471 -1.68 13.70 20.32
C GLY A 471 -1.36 15.19 20.46
N VAL A 472 -0.17 15.54 20.97
CA VAL A 472 0.29 16.93 21.09
C VAL A 472 1.19 17.28 19.93
N VAL A 473 0.82 18.28 19.14
CA VAL A 473 1.64 18.77 18.02
C VAL A 473 2.94 19.37 18.55
N VAL A 474 4.08 18.79 18.16
CA VAL A 474 5.43 19.21 18.56
C VAL A 474 6.19 19.92 17.43
N LEU A 475 5.80 19.69 16.18
CA LEU A 475 6.28 20.42 15.01
C LEU A 475 5.09 20.69 14.09
N ASP A 476 4.96 21.93 13.62
CA ASP A 476 3.98 22.30 12.60
C ASP A 476 4.67 23.26 11.63
N THR A 477 4.88 22.83 10.39
CA THR A 477 5.63 23.61 9.40
C THR A 477 4.98 24.95 9.09
N ARG A 478 3.67 25.11 9.33
CA ARG A 478 2.95 26.39 9.14
C ARG A 478 3.33 27.44 10.19
N LYS A 479 3.90 27.01 11.32
CA LYS A 479 4.29 27.87 12.45
C LYS A 479 5.77 28.26 12.41
N LEU A 480 6.53 27.76 11.44
CA LEU A 480 7.95 28.01 11.33
C LEU A 480 8.23 29.32 10.59
N PRO A 481 9.35 30.00 10.91
CA PRO A 481 9.72 31.22 10.22
C PRO A 481 10.24 30.90 8.82
N GLY A 482 9.46 31.25 7.80
CA GLY A 482 9.84 31.12 6.38
C GLY A 482 9.22 29.91 5.67
N PRO A 483 9.41 29.82 4.34
CA PRO A 483 8.85 28.73 3.55
C PRO A 483 9.55 27.41 3.87
N VAL A 484 8.77 26.36 4.09
CA VAL A 484 9.26 24.99 4.25
C VAL A 484 8.96 24.20 2.99
N SER A 485 9.98 23.57 2.40
CA SER A 485 9.79 22.64 1.28
C SER A 485 9.12 21.38 1.80
N ILE A 486 7.85 21.16 1.42
CA ILE A 486 7.10 19.97 1.80
C ILE A 486 7.35 18.88 0.75
N PRO A 487 7.74 17.66 1.14
CA PRO A 487 7.90 16.58 0.19
C PRO A 487 6.60 16.27 -0.54
N THR A 488 6.69 15.88 -1.83
CA THR A 488 5.51 15.62 -2.69
C THR A 488 5.55 14.26 -3.37
N VAL A 489 6.65 13.51 -3.25
CA VAL A 489 6.76 12.15 -3.77
C VAL A 489 6.21 11.13 -2.77
N PRO A 490 5.68 9.97 -3.22
CA PRO A 490 5.21 8.93 -2.31
C PRO A 490 6.29 8.49 -1.32
N MET A 491 5.88 8.22 -0.08
CA MET A 491 6.75 7.75 1.00
C MET A 491 6.19 6.51 1.68
N PHE A 492 7.06 5.77 2.35
CA PHE A 492 6.70 4.66 3.22
C PHE A 492 7.16 4.92 4.66
N LEU A 493 6.50 4.27 5.61
CA LEU A 493 6.94 4.26 7.01
C LEU A 493 8.23 3.45 7.16
N TYR A 494 9.21 3.99 7.89
CA TYR A 494 10.40 3.28 8.34
C TYR A 494 10.52 3.31 9.86
N VAL A 495 11.11 2.26 10.42
CA VAL A 495 11.58 2.22 11.81
C VAL A 495 12.94 1.55 11.83
N GLN A 496 13.91 2.14 12.52
CA GLN A 496 15.30 1.67 12.49
C GLN A 496 16.03 1.93 13.79
N ILE A 497 17.13 1.20 13.98
CA ILE A 497 18.19 1.50 14.95
C ILE A 497 19.48 1.75 14.17
N ILE A 498 20.06 2.93 14.33
CA ILE A 498 21.33 3.32 13.73
C ILE A 498 22.46 2.99 14.73
N PRO A 499 23.40 2.10 14.40
CA PRO A 499 24.59 1.87 15.21
C PRO A 499 25.58 3.04 15.05
N GLY A 500 26.03 3.60 16.17
CA GLY A 500 27.06 4.62 16.17
C GLY A 500 28.49 4.05 16.11
N PRO A 501 29.50 4.92 15.94
CA PRO A 501 29.37 6.38 15.80
C PRO A 501 28.92 6.77 14.39
N GLU A 502 27.90 7.62 14.30
CA GLU A 502 27.41 8.17 13.02
C GLU A 502 26.68 9.49 13.23
N GLY A 503 27.19 10.57 12.63
CA GLY A 503 26.69 11.92 12.92
C GLY A 503 26.71 12.21 14.43
N PRO A 504 25.57 12.57 15.05
CA PRO A 504 25.45 12.82 16.49
C PRO A 504 25.19 11.57 17.32
N VAL A 505 25.06 10.40 16.68
CA VAL A 505 24.93 9.13 17.41
C VAL A 505 26.30 8.81 18.02
N PRO A 506 26.43 8.75 19.35
CA PRO A 506 27.71 8.48 20.00
C PRO A 506 28.20 7.07 19.66
N ALA A 507 29.47 6.79 19.90
CA ALA A 507 29.95 5.41 19.84
C ALA A 507 29.35 4.56 20.98
N PRO A 508 29.02 3.27 20.75
CA PRO A 508 28.74 2.37 21.84
C PRO A 508 29.99 2.15 22.69
N ASN A 509 29.79 1.89 23.97
CA ASN A 509 30.85 1.75 24.96
C ASN A 509 30.64 0.47 25.80
N GLN A 510 31.42 0.30 26.87
CA GLN A 510 31.33 -0.88 27.72
C GLN A 510 30.01 -0.98 28.50
N GLU A 511 29.36 0.16 28.75
CA GLU A 511 28.08 0.27 29.46
C GLU A 511 26.88 0.04 28.53
N THR A 512 27.05 0.20 27.22
CA THR A 512 26.00 -0.11 26.22
C THR A 512 25.45 -1.52 26.46
N PRO A 513 24.13 -1.71 26.61
CA PRO A 513 23.54 -3.04 26.77
C PRO A 513 23.95 -4.02 25.66
N SER A 514 23.95 -5.32 25.96
CA SER A 514 24.28 -6.34 24.95
C SER A 514 23.33 -6.33 23.76
N ARG A 515 22.10 -5.84 23.98
CA ARG A 515 21.06 -5.60 22.99
C ARG A 515 20.28 -4.35 23.38
N VAL A 516 20.03 -3.47 22.43
CA VAL A 516 19.17 -2.28 22.56
C VAL A 516 18.08 -2.40 21.51
N ALA A 517 16.80 -2.26 21.85
CA ALA A 517 15.71 -2.42 20.88
C ALA A 517 14.75 -1.22 20.81
N ALA A 518 14.20 -1.05 19.61
CA ALA A 518 13.02 -0.27 19.33
C ALA A 518 11.85 -1.25 19.24
N HIS A 519 10.81 -1.00 20.01
CA HIS A 519 9.62 -1.81 20.08
C HIS A 519 8.48 -1.03 19.42
N VAL A 520 7.75 -1.67 18.52
CA VAL A 520 6.57 -1.08 17.87
C VAL A 520 5.39 -2.01 18.09
N ASP A 521 4.37 -1.51 18.78
CA ASP A 521 3.13 -2.22 19.11
C ASP A 521 2.20 -2.23 17.89
N TRP A 522 1.99 -1.06 17.28
CA TRP A 522 1.21 -0.96 16.06
C TRP A 522 1.64 0.22 15.20
N ALA A 523 1.30 0.14 13.91
CA ALA A 523 1.41 1.21 12.95
C ALA A 523 0.09 1.38 12.19
N ARG A 524 -0.32 2.62 11.94
CA ARG A 524 -1.60 2.97 11.33
C ARG A 524 -1.44 4.04 10.28
N TYR A 525 -2.36 4.02 9.34
CA TYR A 525 -2.42 5.00 8.26
C TYR A 525 -3.87 5.31 7.87
N THR A 526 -4.12 6.57 7.52
CA THR A 526 -5.27 6.99 6.72
C THR A 526 -4.85 8.06 5.72
N SER A 527 -5.49 8.09 4.55
CA SER A 527 -5.36 9.21 3.60
C SER A 527 -5.96 10.48 4.15
#